data_AF-A0A945U2G7-F1
#
_entry.id   AF-A0A945U2G7-F1
#
_cell.length_a   1.000
_cell.length_b   1.000
_cell.length_c   1.000
_cell.angle_alpha   90.00
_cell.angle_beta   90.00
_cell.angle_gamma   90.00
#
_symmetry.space_group_name_H-M   'P 1'
#
loop_
_entity.id
_entity.type
_entity.pdbx_description
1 polymer ?
#
loop_
_entity_poly.entity_id
_entity_poly.type
_entity_poly.pdbx_seq_one_letter_code
_entity_poly.pdbx_strand_id
1 'polypeptide(L)'
;MAAVSPTAVLAAGSSRENFVDLDVGAQWWIGLAVAVVALLAVDLYRHRDNNEPTARGAALESAGWVACGLAFGIVVLVGFGGDAFGEYISGYLIEKSLSVDNVFVWSILFSTMAVPLRYQHRVLFWGIFGALTLRLVFIVIGSALIERFSIVLVGFGVFLVVTGLRVIRHREDEGENSSAVGLGLLGRVIPVSDEY
;
A
#
# COMPACT_ATOMS: atom_id res chain seq x y z
N MET A 1 -7.78 -27.47 -18.41
CA MET A 1 -7.53 -27.46 -16.95
C MET A 1 -6.02 -27.51 -16.77
N ALA A 2 -5.35 -26.34 -16.73
CA ALA A 2 -3.89 -26.28 -16.76
C ALA A 2 -3.35 -26.54 -15.35
N ALA A 3 -2.61 -27.64 -15.21
CA ALA A 3 -1.94 -28.01 -13.96
C ALA A 3 -0.87 -26.97 -13.63
N VAL A 4 -0.94 -26.38 -12.44
CA VAL A 4 0.15 -25.60 -11.86
C VAL A 4 1.37 -26.53 -11.77
N SER A 5 2.45 -26.19 -12.47
CA SER A 5 3.63 -27.03 -12.56
C SER A 5 4.32 -27.16 -11.18
N PRO A 6 4.75 -28.37 -10.77
CA PRO A 6 5.42 -28.61 -9.48
C PRO A 6 6.65 -27.74 -9.21
N THR A 7 7.27 -27.23 -10.28
CA THR A 7 8.44 -26.35 -10.24
C THR A 7 8.17 -24.99 -9.59
N ALA A 8 6.97 -24.43 -9.72
CA ALA A 8 6.63 -23.14 -9.10
C ALA A 8 6.51 -23.25 -7.57
N VAL A 9 6.03 -24.40 -7.08
CA VAL A 9 5.92 -24.67 -5.63
C VAL A 9 7.30 -24.92 -5.03
N LEU A 10 8.21 -25.57 -5.77
CA LEU A 10 9.59 -25.80 -5.34
C LEU A 10 10.40 -24.50 -5.24
N ALA A 11 10.18 -23.53 -6.13
CA ALA A 11 10.85 -22.22 -6.07
C ALA A 11 10.43 -21.36 -4.86
N ALA A 12 9.18 -21.50 -4.38
CA ALA A 12 8.72 -20.80 -3.18
C ALA A 12 9.33 -21.39 -1.89
N GLY A 13 9.69 -22.68 -1.90
CA GLY A 13 10.38 -23.34 -0.79
C GLY A 13 11.80 -22.81 -0.58
N SER A 14 12.54 -22.54 -1.65
CA SER A 14 13.94 -22.07 -1.56
C SER A 14 14.09 -20.66 -1.00
N SER A 15 13.06 -19.81 -1.09
CA SER A 15 13.16 -18.43 -0.57
C SER A 15 13.24 -18.37 0.95
N ARG A 16 12.63 -19.31 1.69
CA ARG A 16 12.67 -19.30 3.17
C ARG A 16 14.03 -19.69 3.76
N GLU A 17 14.83 -20.48 3.04
CA GLU A 17 16.15 -20.91 3.50
C GLU A 17 17.26 -19.87 3.27
N ASN A 18 16.96 -18.79 2.52
CA ASN A 18 17.93 -17.73 2.21
C ASN A 18 17.84 -16.52 3.15
N PHE A 19 16.95 -16.55 4.17
CA PHE A 19 16.87 -15.47 5.14
C PHE A 19 17.92 -15.63 6.24
N VAL A 20 18.51 -14.52 6.68
CA VAL A 20 19.48 -14.45 7.76
C VAL A 20 18.75 -14.71 9.08
N ASP A 21 19.17 -15.77 9.77
CA ASP A 21 18.66 -16.06 11.11
C ASP A 21 19.36 -15.15 12.13
N LEU A 22 18.64 -14.12 12.58
CA LEU A 22 19.14 -13.11 13.53
C LEU A 22 18.63 -13.39 14.94
N ASP A 23 19.54 -13.70 15.86
CA ASP A 23 19.23 -13.71 17.30
C ASP A 23 19.24 -12.27 17.84
N VAL A 24 18.07 -11.61 17.72
CA VAL A 24 17.89 -10.21 18.14
C VAL A 24 17.43 -10.17 19.59
N GLY A 25 18.38 -9.94 20.52
CA GLY A 25 18.06 -9.83 21.94
C GLY A 25 17.10 -8.68 22.27
N ALA A 26 16.36 -8.81 23.37
CA ALA A 26 15.27 -7.90 23.77
C ALA A 26 15.69 -6.42 23.87
N GLN A 27 16.96 -6.13 24.17
CA GLN A 27 17.48 -4.75 24.20
C GLN A 27 17.33 -4.01 22.86
N TRP A 28 17.44 -4.72 21.73
CA TRP A 28 17.28 -4.12 20.40
C TRP A 28 15.82 -3.80 20.10
N TRP A 29 14.89 -4.65 20.53
CA TRP A 29 13.45 -4.39 20.44
C TRP A 29 13.03 -3.20 21.29
N ILE A 30 13.55 -3.10 22.51
CA ILE A 30 13.31 -1.93 23.38
C ILE A 30 13.91 -0.67 22.77
N GLY A 31 15.15 -0.73 22.27
CA GLY A 31 15.80 0.38 21.59
C GLY A 31 15.03 0.87 20.36
N LEU A 32 14.54 -0.06 19.54
CA LEU A 32 13.69 0.23 18.39
C LEU A 32 12.37 0.88 18.83
N ALA A 33 11.69 0.32 19.84
CA ALA A 33 10.44 0.88 20.35
C ALA A 33 10.63 2.32 20.87
N VAL A 34 11.70 2.57 21.63
CA VAL A 34 12.04 3.92 22.11
C VAL A 34 12.33 4.86 20.95
N ALA A 35 13.09 4.42 19.94
CA ALA A 35 13.39 5.23 18.76
C ALA A 35 12.12 5.58 17.97
N VAL A 36 11.21 4.62 17.77
CA VAL A 36 9.92 4.85 17.10
C VAL A 36 9.06 5.83 17.88
N VAL A 37 8.93 5.65 19.20
CA VAL A 37 8.15 6.57 20.05
C VAL A 37 8.75 7.98 20.03
N ALA A 38 10.09 8.10 20.08
CA ALA A 38 10.77 9.39 19.98
C ALA A 38 10.51 10.07 18.63
N LEU A 39 10.62 9.33 17.52
CA LEU A 39 10.33 9.86 16.19
C LEU A 39 8.87 10.30 16.04
N LEU A 40 7.91 9.54 16.57
CA LEU A 40 6.50 9.92 16.59
C LEU A 40 6.24 11.17 17.46
N ALA A 41 6.92 11.28 18.60
CA ALA A 41 6.82 12.47 19.45
C ALA A 41 7.36 13.71 18.74
N VAL A 42 8.49 13.58 18.03
CA VAL A 42 9.05 14.66 17.19
C VAL A 42 8.08 15.04 16.08
N ASP A 43 7.50 14.06 15.39
CA ASP A 43 6.52 14.29 14.33
C ASP A 43 5.30 15.08 14.84
N LEU A 44 4.68 14.60 15.92
CA LEU A 44 3.51 15.22 16.53
C LEU A 44 3.81 16.63 17.03
N TYR A 45 5.00 16.85 17.58
CA TYR A 45 5.42 18.17 18.03
C TYR A 45 5.63 19.14 16.86
N ARG A 46 6.25 18.67 15.76
CA ARG A 46 6.58 19.49 14.60
C ARG A 46 5.35 19.85 13.76
N HIS A 47 4.35 18.97 13.72
CA HIS A 47 3.08 19.17 13.01
C HIS A 47 2.00 19.90 13.82
N ARG A 48 2.37 20.56 14.92
CA ARG A 48 1.43 21.32 15.76
C ARG A 48 0.91 22.60 15.09
N ASP A 49 1.64 23.18 14.14
CA ASP A 49 1.28 24.45 13.48
C ASP A 49 0.79 24.24 12.04
N ASN A 50 -0.39 24.82 11.74
CA ASN A 50 -1.09 24.76 10.44
C ASN A 50 -0.48 25.71 9.39
N ASN A 51 0.82 25.62 9.12
CA ASN A 51 1.40 26.36 7.99
C ASN A 51 1.08 25.64 6.67
N GLU A 52 0.63 26.40 5.66
CA GLU A 52 0.29 25.86 4.35
C GLU A 52 1.48 25.09 3.74
N PRO A 53 1.33 23.79 3.43
CA PRO A 53 2.43 22.98 2.95
C PRO A 53 2.90 23.47 1.58
N THR A 54 4.06 24.13 1.55
CA THR A 54 4.75 24.43 0.30
C THR A 54 5.36 23.14 -0.24
N ALA A 55 5.28 22.90 -1.55
CA ALA A 55 5.80 21.67 -2.19
C ALA A 55 7.27 21.35 -1.84
N ARG A 56 8.11 22.40 -1.70
CA ARG A 56 9.51 22.25 -1.25
C ARG A 56 9.62 21.79 0.21
N GLY A 57 8.74 22.29 1.08
CA GLY A 57 8.69 21.89 2.49
C GLY A 57 8.32 20.42 2.64
N ALA A 58 7.26 19.98 1.94
CA ALA A 58 6.84 18.57 1.93
C ALA A 58 7.93 17.64 1.37
N ALA A 59 8.65 18.07 0.33
CA ALA A 59 9.76 17.28 -0.24
C ALA A 59 10.94 17.13 0.73
N LEU A 60 11.33 18.22 1.42
CA LEU A 60 12.38 18.20 2.43
C LEU A 60 12.02 17.33 3.63
N GLU A 61 10.77 17.39 4.05
CA GLU A 61 10.26 16.59 5.16
C GLU A 61 10.24 15.09 4.81
N SER A 62 9.74 14.75 3.62
CA SER A 62 9.80 13.38 3.09
C SER A 62 11.24 12.88 2.99
N ALA A 63 12.17 13.71 2.48
CA ALA A 63 13.57 13.38 2.43
C ALA A 63 14.17 13.14 3.82
N GLY A 64 13.77 13.92 4.83
CA GLY A 64 14.16 13.71 6.23
C GLY A 64 13.73 12.34 6.76
N TRP A 65 12.48 11.95 6.52
CA TRP A 65 11.98 10.63 6.91
C TRP A 65 12.68 9.47 6.20
N VAL A 66 12.97 9.64 4.90
CA VAL A 66 13.75 8.66 4.14
C VAL A 66 15.17 8.56 4.71
N ALA A 67 15.80 9.69 5.04
CA ALA A 67 17.13 9.71 5.64
C ALA A 67 17.16 9.01 7.00
N CYS A 68 16.13 9.19 7.85
CA CYS A 68 16.00 8.47 9.11
C CYS A 68 15.94 6.94 8.90
N GLY A 69 15.16 6.47 7.92
CA GLY A 69 15.09 5.05 7.57
C GLY A 69 16.43 4.49 7.07
N LEU A 70 17.14 5.25 6.23
CA LEU A 70 18.47 4.85 5.76
C LEU A 70 19.52 4.87 6.87
N ALA A 71 19.45 5.87 7.77
CA ALA A 71 20.34 5.96 8.94
C ALA A 71 20.14 4.76 9.87
N PHE A 72 18.91 4.31 10.08
CA PHE A 72 18.65 3.06 10.81
C PHE A 72 19.23 1.85 10.08
N GLY A 73 19.21 1.83 8.74
CA GLY A 73 19.90 0.80 7.97
C GLY A 73 21.41 0.73 8.26
N ILE A 74 22.07 1.86 8.49
CA ILE A 74 23.49 1.88 8.91
C ILE A 74 23.64 1.24 10.30
N VAL A 75 22.70 1.46 11.22
CA VAL A 75 22.70 0.79 12.53
C VAL A 75 22.58 -0.73 12.36
N VAL A 76 21.73 -1.20 11.44
CA VAL A 76 21.62 -2.63 11.11
C VAL A 76 22.92 -3.17 10.52
N LEU A 77 23.54 -2.44 9.58
CA LEU A 77 24.80 -2.83 8.95
C LEU A 77 25.93 -3.01 9.98
N VAL A 78 26.06 -2.08 10.93
CA VAL A 78 27.10 -2.13 11.95
C VAL A 78 26.78 -3.15 13.05
N GLY A 79 25.51 -3.30 13.42
CA GLY A 79 25.09 -4.17 14.52
C GLY A 79 24.91 -5.65 14.14
N PHE A 80 24.50 -5.93 12.89
CA PHE A 80 24.06 -7.25 12.44
C PHE A 80 24.71 -7.70 11.12
N GLY A 81 25.54 -6.85 10.50
CA GLY A 81 26.33 -7.20 9.32
C GLY A 81 25.64 -6.92 7.98
N GLY A 82 26.35 -7.28 6.90
CA GLY A 82 25.96 -6.96 5.52
C GLY A 82 24.71 -7.70 5.03
N ASP A 83 24.53 -8.96 5.42
CA ASP A 83 23.40 -9.77 4.97
C ASP A 83 22.08 -9.25 5.56
N ALA A 84 22.05 -8.99 6.87
CA ALA A 84 20.92 -8.35 7.55
C ALA A 84 20.60 -6.96 7.00
N PHE A 85 21.63 -6.18 6.64
CA PHE A 85 21.44 -4.89 5.97
C PHE A 85 20.80 -5.05 4.58
N GLY A 86 21.21 -6.06 3.82
CA GLY A 86 20.62 -6.39 2.52
C GLY A 86 19.13 -6.70 2.64
N GLU A 87 18.74 -7.50 3.64
CA GLU A 87 17.34 -7.79 3.93
C GLU A 87 16.56 -6.56 4.38
N TYR A 88 17.15 -5.76 5.27
CA TYR A 88 16.55 -4.51 5.72
C TYR A 88 16.28 -3.55 4.57
N ILE A 89 17.26 -3.32 3.69
CA ILE A 89 17.09 -2.42 2.53
C ILE A 89 16.08 -3.00 1.54
N SER A 90 16.09 -4.32 1.32
CA SER A 90 15.10 -4.98 0.46
C SER A 90 13.69 -4.76 0.98
N GLY A 91 13.47 -5.02 2.28
CA GLY A 91 12.19 -4.77 2.93
C GLY A 91 11.79 -3.29 2.92
N TYR A 92 12.74 -2.40 3.24
CA TYR A 92 12.53 -0.95 3.21
C TYR A 92 12.07 -0.47 1.83
N LEU A 93 12.73 -0.91 0.76
CA LEU A 93 12.36 -0.54 -0.61
C LEU A 93 11.01 -1.12 -1.04
N ILE A 94 10.68 -2.34 -0.64
CA ILE A 94 9.37 -2.95 -0.90
C ILE A 94 8.27 -2.12 -0.22
N GLU A 95 8.42 -1.80 1.06
CA GLU A 95 7.45 -1.01 1.82
C GLU A 95 7.31 0.42 1.27
N LYS A 96 8.42 1.06 0.87
CA LYS A 96 8.39 2.37 0.23
C LYS A 96 7.69 2.33 -1.13
N SER A 97 7.96 1.32 -1.96
CA SER A 97 7.30 1.14 -3.26
C SER A 97 5.79 0.98 -3.11
N LEU A 98 5.36 0.18 -2.12
CA LEU A 98 3.95 -0.03 -1.81
C LEU A 98 3.27 1.26 -1.32
N SER A 99 3.99 2.08 -0.57
CA SER A 99 3.50 3.40 -0.13
C SER A 99 3.31 4.38 -1.29
N VAL A 100 4.24 4.38 -2.27
CA VAL A 100 4.18 5.25 -3.46
C VAL A 100 3.05 4.82 -4.40
N ASP A 101 2.87 3.51 -4.60
CA ASP A 101 1.77 2.95 -5.40
C ASP A 101 0.40 3.40 -4.87
N ASN A 102 0.22 3.35 -3.53
CA ASN A 102 -0.99 3.83 -2.89
C ASN A 102 -1.26 5.33 -3.17
N VAL A 103 -0.26 6.20 -3.04
CA VAL A 103 -0.41 7.65 -3.30
C VAL A 103 -0.78 7.90 -4.76
N PHE A 104 -0.22 7.14 -5.70
CA PHE A 104 -0.53 7.24 -7.11
C PHE A 104 -1.98 6.83 -7.42
N VAL A 105 -2.46 5.74 -6.84
CA VAL A 105 -3.86 5.32 -6.99
C VAL A 105 -4.81 6.41 -6.48
N TRP A 106 -4.53 7.00 -5.33
CA TRP A 106 -5.35 8.10 -4.78
C TRP A 106 -5.32 9.36 -5.65
N SER A 107 -4.19 9.71 -6.26
CA SER A 107 -4.11 10.90 -7.12
C SER A 107 -4.94 10.75 -8.40
N ILE A 108 -4.94 9.56 -9.02
CA ILE A 108 -5.81 9.23 -10.16
C ILE A 108 -7.28 9.20 -9.72
N LEU A 109 -7.59 8.64 -8.56
CA LEU A 109 -8.96 8.59 -8.06
C LEU A 109 -9.52 10.01 -7.84
N PHE A 110 -8.75 10.91 -7.22
CA PHE A 110 -9.21 12.27 -6.99
C PHE A 110 -9.34 13.09 -8.27
N SER A 111 -8.48 12.85 -9.27
CA SER A 111 -8.58 13.52 -10.57
C SER A 111 -9.79 13.05 -11.38
N THR A 112 -10.05 11.74 -11.42
CA THR A 112 -11.21 11.15 -12.12
C THR A 112 -12.54 11.53 -11.48
N MET A 113 -12.60 11.61 -10.15
CA MET A 113 -13.81 11.97 -9.40
C MET A 113 -13.98 13.49 -9.19
N ALA A 114 -13.08 14.31 -9.76
CA ALA A 114 -13.06 15.77 -9.62
C ALA A 114 -13.24 16.27 -8.16
N VAL A 115 -12.59 15.60 -7.20
CA VAL A 115 -12.77 15.87 -5.76
C VAL A 115 -12.09 17.20 -5.40
N PRO A 116 -12.83 18.20 -4.86
CA PRO A 116 -12.25 19.47 -4.44
C PRO A 116 -11.14 19.30 -3.39
N LEU A 117 -10.04 20.06 -3.50
CA LEU A 117 -8.84 19.92 -2.65
C LEU A 117 -9.16 19.93 -1.15
N ARG A 118 -10.13 20.75 -0.71
CA ARG A 118 -10.58 20.83 0.70
C ARG A 118 -11.05 19.51 1.30
N TYR A 119 -11.49 18.55 0.49
CA TYR A 119 -12.00 17.26 0.94
C TYR A 119 -11.01 16.11 0.74
N GLN A 120 -9.96 16.29 -0.06
CA GLN A 120 -9.00 15.23 -0.39
C GLN A 120 -8.34 14.63 0.86
N HIS A 121 -7.89 15.47 1.80
CA HIS A 121 -7.27 14.99 3.04
C HIS A 121 -8.22 14.12 3.88
N ARG A 122 -9.51 14.51 3.98
CA ARG A 122 -10.50 13.78 4.78
C ARG A 122 -10.85 12.43 4.14
N VAL A 123 -11.05 12.41 2.82
CA VAL A 123 -11.33 11.18 2.07
C VAL A 123 -10.12 10.25 2.11
N LEU A 124 -8.91 10.79 1.92
CA LEU A 124 -7.66 10.05 2.01
C LEU A 124 -7.46 9.43 3.39
N PHE A 125 -7.70 10.20 4.46
CA PHE A 125 -7.57 9.71 5.83
C PHE A 125 -8.48 8.50 6.11
N TRP A 126 -9.78 8.62 5.80
CA TRP A 126 -10.72 7.51 5.99
C TRP A 126 -10.44 6.33 5.05
N GLY A 127 -9.99 6.59 3.82
CA GLY A 127 -9.59 5.58 2.85
C GLY A 127 -8.38 4.77 3.32
N ILE A 128 -7.30 5.44 3.74
CA ILE A 128 -6.09 4.78 4.29
C ILE A 128 -6.43 4.01 5.56
N PHE A 129 -7.19 4.60 6.48
CA PHE A 129 -7.59 3.92 7.72
C PHE A 129 -8.41 2.65 7.43
N GLY A 130 -9.38 2.73 6.52
CA GLY A 130 -10.19 1.60 6.07
C GLY A 130 -9.33 0.52 5.41
N ALA A 131 -8.43 0.91 4.49
CA ALA A 131 -7.51 0.00 3.82
C ALA A 131 -6.55 -0.69 4.80
N LEU A 132 -6.01 0.03 5.78
CA LEU A 132 -5.12 -0.52 6.81
C LEU A 132 -5.86 -1.51 7.72
N THR A 133 -7.10 -1.18 8.11
CA THR A 133 -7.95 -2.06 8.91
C THR A 133 -8.27 -3.34 8.16
N LEU A 134 -8.74 -3.21 6.92
CA LEU A 134 -9.02 -4.35 6.04
C LEU A 134 -7.77 -5.21 5.83
N ARG A 135 -6.60 -4.57 5.62
CA ARG A 135 -5.31 -5.25 5.50
C ARG A 135 -5.00 -6.06 6.76
N LEU A 136 -5.14 -5.47 7.95
CA LEU A 136 -4.89 -6.19 9.21
C LEU A 136 -5.83 -7.39 9.38
N VAL A 137 -7.12 -7.21 9.07
CA VAL A 137 -8.10 -8.32 9.08
C VAL A 137 -7.70 -9.41 8.09
N PHE A 138 -7.36 -9.05 6.85
CA PHE A 138 -6.92 -10.03 5.84
C PHE A 138 -5.63 -10.74 6.21
N ILE A 139 -4.68 -10.08 6.88
CA ILE A 139 -3.44 -10.72 7.33
C ILE A 139 -3.74 -11.74 8.43
N VAL A 140 -4.52 -11.37 9.45
CA VAL A 140 -4.83 -12.26 10.59
C VAL A 140 -5.69 -13.44 10.15
N ILE A 141 -6.75 -13.18 9.38
CA ILE A 141 -7.63 -14.25 8.89
C ILE A 141 -6.94 -15.06 7.79
N GLY A 142 -6.26 -14.39 6.87
CA GLY A 142 -5.58 -15.01 5.75
C GLY A 142 -4.44 -15.92 6.20
N SER A 143 -3.65 -15.52 7.21
CA SER A 143 -2.58 -16.38 7.74
C SER A 143 -3.14 -17.67 8.33
N ALA A 144 -4.18 -17.57 9.16
CA ALA A 144 -4.86 -18.72 9.76
C ALA A 144 -5.53 -19.62 8.71
N LEU A 145 -6.02 -19.05 7.62
CA LEU A 145 -6.67 -19.78 6.54
C LEU A 145 -5.65 -20.51 5.64
N ILE A 146 -4.53 -19.87 5.31
CA ILE A 146 -3.44 -20.44 4.51
C ILE A 146 -2.74 -21.58 5.26
N GLU A 147 -2.57 -21.46 6.58
CA GLU A 147 -1.97 -22.51 7.42
C GLU A 147 -2.77 -23.83 7.35
N ARG A 148 -4.09 -23.73 7.22
CA ARG A 148 -5.00 -24.90 7.20
C ARG A 148 -5.27 -25.43 5.80
N PHE A 149 -5.25 -24.58 4.78
CA PHE A 149 -5.61 -24.94 3.41
C PHE A 149 -4.66 -24.31 2.38
N SER A 150 -3.61 -25.04 2.01
CA SER A 150 -2.61 -24.58 1.02
C SER A 150 -3.20 -24.26 -0.36
N ILE A 151 -4.32 -24.89 -0.74
CA ILE A 151 -5.02 -24.61 -2.00
C ILE A 151 -5.64 -23.21 -2.04
N VAL A 152 -5.93 -22.61 -0.88
CA VAL A 152 -6.49 -21.26 -0.77
C VAL A 152 -5.49 -20.22 -1.30
N LEU A 153 -4.19 -20.45 -1.10
CA LEU A 153 -3.14 -19.57 -1.62
C LEU A 153 -3.21 -19.48 -3.15
N VAL A 154 -3.33 -20.64 -3.83
CA VAL A 154 -3.42 -20.70 -5.29
C VAL A 154 -4.73 -20.06 -5.77
N GLY A 155 -5.85 -20.37 -5.10
CA GLY A 155 -7.15 -19.78 -5.42
C GLY A 155 -7.17 -18.25 -5.28
N PHE A 156 -6.57 -17.72 -4.22
CA PHE A 156 -6.45 -16.29 -3.98
C PHE A 156 -5.54 -15.62 -5.02
N GLY A 157 -4.43 -16.26 -5.38
CA GLY A 157 -3.55 -15.80 -6.45
C GLY A 157 -4.28 -15.69 -7.80
N VAL A 158 -5.03 -16.73 -8.19
CA VAL A 158 -5.85 -16.70 -9.41
C VAL A 158 -6.91 -15.60 -9.34
N PHE A 159 -7.59 -15.47 -8.20
CA PHE A 159 -8.57 -14.41 -7.97
C PHE A 159 -7.97 -13.00 -8.16
N LEU A 160 -6.78 -12.74 -7.61
CA LEU A 160 -6.08 -11.46 -7.78
C LEU A 160 -5.72 -11.20 -9.25
N VAL A 161 -5.20 -12.21 -9.96
CA VAL A 161 -4.88 -12.08 -11.40
C VAL A 161 -6.12 -11.75 -12.22
N VAL A 162 -7.24 -12.46 -12.00
CA VAL A 162 -8.50 -12.20 -12.71
C VAL A 162 -9.02 -10.79 -12.41
N THR A 163 -8.96 -10.36 -11.15
CA THR A 163 -9.42 -9.02 -10.76
C THR A 163 -8.54 -7.93 -11.36
N GLY A 164 -7.22 -8.10 -11.34
CA GLY A 164 -6.27 -7.18 -11.99
C GLY A 164 -6.51 -7.06 -13.49
N LEU A 165 -6.69 -8.19 -14.19
CA LEU A 165 -7.01 -8.20 -15.62
C LEU A 165 -8.34 -7.51 -15.93
N ARG A 166 -9.33 -7.66 -15.04
CA ARG A 166 -10.63 -6.98 -15.20
C ARG A 166 -10.51 -5.46 -15.11
N VAL A 167 -9.68 -4.95 -14.18
CA VAL A 167 -9.42 -3.51 -14.02
C VAL A 167 -8.73 -2.93 -15.25
N ILE A 168 -7.77 -3.66 -15.84
CA ILE A 168 -7.09 -3.22 -17.06
C ILE A 168 -8.08 -3.12 -18.22
N ARG A 169 -8.92 -4.14 -18.44
CA ARG A 169 -9.92 -4.14 -19.52
C ARG A 169 -10.97 -3.04 -19.39
N HIS A 170 -11.44 -2.73 -18.18
CA HIS A 170 -12.45 -1.67 -17.98
C HIS A 170 -11.90 -0.27 -18.29
N ARG A 171 -10.58 -0.05 -18.23
CA ARG A 171 -9.98 1.22 -18.64
C ARG A 171 -9.91 1.42 -20.16
N GLU A 172 -10.00 0.35 -20.94
CA GLU A 172 -10.01 0.41 -22.41
C GLU A 172 -11.41 0.72 -22.97
N ASP A 173 -12.48 0.28 -22.28
CA ASP A 173 -13.88 0.48 -22.70
C ASP A 173 -14.45 1.89 -22.36
N GLU A 174 -13.78 2.66 -21.50
CA GLU A 174 -14.19 4.03 -21.13
C GLU A 174 -13.93 5.08 -22.24
N GLY A 175 -13.31 4.68 -23.36
CA GLY A 175 -13.06 5.54 -24.51
C GLY A 175 -14.25 5.73 -25.48
N GLU A 176 -15.28 4.87 -25.45
CA GLU A 176 -16.29 4.87 -26.54
C GLU A 176 -17.76 4.78 -26.07
N ASN A 177 -18.08 4.47 -24.81
CA ASN A 177 -19.48 4.14 -24.44
C ASN A 177 -20.01 4.74 -23.11
N SER A 178 -19.36 5.77 -22.56
CA SER A 178 -19.81 6.41 -21.30
C SER A 178 -21.01 7.35 -21.48
N SER A 179 -21.29 7.85 -22.69
CA SER A 179 -22.43 8.74 -22.93
C SER A 179 -23.75 8.01 -23.20
N ALA A 180 -23.74 6.83 -23.83
CA ALA A 180 -24.98 6.17 -24.26
C ALA A 180 -25.69 5.37 -23.15
N VAL A 181 -24.93 4.73 -22.24
CA VAL A 181 -25.50 3.87 -21.18
C VAL A 181 -26.02 4.68 -19.99
N GLY A 182 -25.35 5.80 -19.66
CA GLY A 182 -25.76 6.70 -18.58
C GLY A 182 -27.01 7.54 -18.89
N LEU A 183 -27.14 8.02 -20.13
CA LEU A 183 -28.30 8.83 -20.56
C LEU A 183 -29.59 8.01 -20.70
N GLY A 184 -29.49 6.72 -21.08
CA GLY A 184 -30.66 5.84 -21.20
C GLY A 184 -31.32 5.49 -19.86
N LEU A 185 -30.54 5.45 -18.77
CA LEU A 185 -31.05 5.22 -17.41
C LEU A 185 -31.56 6.50 -16.75
N LEU A 186 -30.95 7.66 -17.04
CA LEU A 186 -31.43 8.95 -16.52
C LEU A 186 -32.74 9.43 -17.18
N GLY A 187 -32.93 9.15 -18.47
CA GLY A 187 -34.15 9.51 -19.21
C GLY A 187 -35.41 8.77 -18.76
N ARG A 188 -35.29 7.74 -17.91
CA ARG A 188 -36.44 6.97 -17.40
C ARG A 188 -37.00 7.51 -16.08
N VAL A 189 -36.28 8.41 -15.42
CA VAL A 189 -36.64 8.89 -14.06
C VAL A 189 -36.89 10.40 -14.01
N ILE A 190 -36.45 11.15 -15.02
CA ILE A 190 -36.68 12.60 -15.08
C ILE A 190 -37.59 12.90 -16.28
N PRO A 191 -38.87 13.26 -16.08
CA PRO A 191 -39.63 13.92 -17.12
C PRO A 191 -38.99 15.28 -17.39
N VAL A 192 -38.27 15.38 -18.51
CA VAL A 192 -37.84 16.67 -19.05
C VAL A 192 -39.10 17.36 -19.53
N SER A 193 -39.56 18.35 -18.78
CA SER A 193 -40.54 19.32 -19.27
C SER A 193 -39.82 20.23 -20.26
N ASP A 194 -40.16 20.08 -21.53
CA ASP A 194 -39.92 21.09 -22.57
C ASP A 194 -40.72 22.35 -22.21
N GLU A 195 -40.12 23.27 -21.48
CA GLU A 195 -40.59 24.65 -21.46
C GLU A 195 -39.42 25.63 -21.24
N TYR A 196 -38.91 26.09 -22.40
CA TYR A 196 -38.05 27.25 -22.71
C TYR A 196 -36.76 27.52 -21.95
#